data_AF-A0A392P368-F1
#
_entry.id   AF-A0A392P368-F1
#
_cell.length_a   1.000
_cell.length_b   1.000
_cell.length_c   1.000
_cell.angle_alpha   90.00
_cell.angle_beta   90.00
_cell.angle_gamma   90.00
#
_symmetry.space_group_name_H-M   'P 1'
#
loop_
_entity.id
_entity.type
_entity.pdbx_description
1 polymer ?
#
loop_
_entity_poly.entity_id
_entity_poly.type
_entity_poly.pdbx_seq_one_letter_code
_entity_poly.pdbx_strand_id
1 'polypeptide(L)' 'EYFYGLANDLSPHSNISNFSDLFVYRVGGGPQAPRSALPIGAEPAADPTRVVAVNINRDLLHTVLAISFAKEPDEIISR' A
#
# COMPACT_ATOMS: atom_id res chain seq x y z
N GLU A 1 19.23 -5.14 -5.12
CA GLU A 1 19.05 -5.24 -6.58
C GLU A 1 18.15 -4.15 -7.15
N TYR A 2 16.84 -4.10 -6.85
CA TYR A 2 15.90 -3.17 -7.52
C TYR A 2 16.38 -1.70 -7.64
N PHE A 3 16.87 -1.08 -6.56
CA PHE A 3 17.30 0.33 -6.59
C PHE A 3 18.76 0.57 -7.03
N TYR A 4 19.65 -0.39 -6.79
CA TYR A 4 21.11 -0.19 -6.90
C TYR A 4 21.79 -1.13 -7.92
N GLY A 5 21.05 -2.07 -8.52
CA GLY A 5 21.60 -3.13 -9.38
C GLY A 5 22.16 -4.31 -8.58
N LEU A 6 22.59 -5.35 -9.30
CA LEU A 6 23.28 -6.53 -8.72
C LEU A 6 24.71 -6.20 -8.30
N ALA A 7 25.37 -5.32 -9.05
CA ALA A 7 26.77 -4.94 -8.87
C ALA A 7 26.95 -3.55 -8.25
N ASN A 8 25.87 -2.94 -7.74
CA ASN A 8 25.87 -1.55 -7.23
C ASN A 8 26.23 -0.50 -8.30
N ASP A 9 25.86 -0.77 -9.54
CA ASP A 9 26.17 -0.02 -10.75
C ASP A 9 25.07 0.99 -11.13
N LEU A 10 23.93 0.98 -10.42
CA LEU A 10 22.88 1.99 -10.56
C LEU A 10 22.99 3.06 -9.48
N SER A 11 22.62 4.29 -9.84
CA SER A 11 22.62 5.44 -8.93
C SER A 11 21.18 5.94 -8.73
N PRO A 12 20.43 5.42 -7.73
CA PRO A 12 19.06 5.86 -7.49
C PRO A 12 19.01 7.31 -7.01
N HIS A 13 17.90 7.98 -7.31
CA HIS A 13 17.68 9.37 -6.91
C HIS A 13 16.88 9.44 -5.61
N SER A 14 17.30 10.31 -4.69
CA SER A 14 16.58 10.63 -3.46
C SER A 14 15.95 12.00 -3.57
N ASN A 15 14.67 12.11 -3.21
CA ASN A 15 13.89 13.34 -3.29
C ASN A 15 13.08 13.55 -2.00
N ILE A 16 12.81 14.82 -1.69
CA ILE A 16 11.99 15.23 -0.55
C ILE A 16 10.74 15.90 -1.10
N SER A 17 9.57 15.40 -0.69
CA SER A 17 8.26 15.93 -1.09
C SER A 17 7.39 16.20 0.14
N ASN A 18 6.44 17.12 0.04
CA ASN A 18 5.50 17.36 1.13
C ASN A 18 4.42 16.28 1.16
N PHE A 19 3.88 16.01 2.34
CA PHE A 19 2.76 15.06 2.49
C PHE A 19 1.48 15.54 1.80
N SER A 20 1.34 16.86 1.58
CA SER A 20 0.24 17.43 0.79
C SER A 20 0.29 17.04 -0.69
N ASP A 21 1.47 16.65 -1.18
CA ASP A 21 1.71 16.42 -2.60
C ASP A 21 1.57 14.92 -2.94
N LEU A 22 1.31 14.08 -1.94
CA LEU A 22 1.28 12.62 -2.06
C LEU A 22 -0.03 12.05 -1.53
N PHE A 23 -0.60 11.11 -2.28
CA PHE A 23 -1.72 10.30 -1.83
C PHE A 23 -1.27 8.86 -1.71
N VAL A 24 -1.39 8.29 -0.51
CA VAL A 24 -1.02 6.90 -0.24
C VAL A 24 -2.29 6.10 0.01
N TYR A 25 -2.39 4.96 -0.69
CA TYR A 25 -3.52 4.05 -0.58
C TYR A 25 -3.03 2.66 -0.20
N ARG A 26 -3.84 1.96 0.57
CA ARG A 26 -3.69 0.54 0.85
C ARG A 26 -4.75 -0.22 0.05
N VAL A 27 -4.28 -1.19 -0.73
CA VAL A 27 -5.14 -2.15 -1.43
C VAL A 27 -5.34 -3.36 -0.53
N GLY A 28 -6.60 -3.78 -0.42
CA GLY A 28 -7.03 -4.86 0.45
C GLY A 28 -7.20 -4.44 1.91
N GLY A 29 -8.03 -5.23 2.60
CA GLY A 29 -8.20 -5.15 4.04
C GLY A 29 -9.55 -4.63 4.50
N GLY A 30 -9.65 -4.51 5.82
CA GLY A 30 -10.86 -4.33 6.60
C GLY A 30 -10.61 -4.90 8.00
N PRO A 31 -11.48 -4.64 9.00
CA PRO A 31 -11.34 -5.27 10.30
C PRO A 31 -11.44 -6.79 10.15
N GLN A 32 -10.29 -7.45 10.11
CA GLN A 32 -10.21 -8.89 10.10
C GLN A 32 -10.08 -9.35 11.55
N ALA A 33 -11.19 -9.81 12.12
CA ALA A 33 -11.11 -10.54 13.38
C ALA A 33 -10.28 -11.82 13.16
N PRO A 34 -9.47 -12.24 14.15
CA PRO A 34 -8.83 -13.55 14.12
C PRO A 34 -9.88 -14.64 13.87
N ARG A 35 -9.55 -15.70 13.12
CA ARG A 35 -10.49 -16.81 12.89
C ARG A 35 -11.03 -17.42 14.19
N SER A 36 -10.24 -17.39 15.26
CA SER A 36 -10.64 -17.83 16.61
C SER A 36 -11.70 -16.94 17.27
N ALA A 37 -11.86 -15.70 16.83
CA ALA A 37 -12.87 -14.75 17.28
C ALA A 37 -14.12 -14.73 16.37
N LEU A 38 -14.12 -15.52 15.29
CA LEU A 38 -15.29 -15.67 14.41
C LEU A 38 -16.17 -16.85 14.89
N PRO A 39 -17.50 -16.76 14.76
CA PRO A 39 -18.37 -17.91 14.99
C PRO A 39 -17.95 -19.12 14.14
N ILE A 40 -18.15 -20.33 14.67
CA ILE A 40 -17.90 -21.56 13.93
C ILE A 40 -18.65 -21.50 12.59
N GLY A 41 -17.91 -21.62 11.48
CA GLY A 41 -18.45 -21.58 10.12
C GLY A 41 -18.55 -20.19 9.47
N ALA A 42 -18.13 -19.12 10.15
CA ALA A 42 -18.04 -17.79 9.56
C ALA A 42 -16.69 -17.58 8.85
N GLU A 43 -16.74 -17.14 7.59
CA GLU A 43 -15.55 -16.75 6.83
C GLU A 43 -15.17 -15.28 7.08
N PRO A 44 -13.88 -14.92 7.02
CA PRO A 44 -13.45 -13.53 7.13
C PRO A 44 -14.03 -12.67 5.99
N ALA A 45 -14.77 -11.62 6.33
CA ALA A 45 -15.43 -10.72 5.37
C ALA A 45 -14.51 -9.64 4.77
N ALA A 46 -13.18 -9.82 4.81
CA ALA A 46 -12.26 -8.81 4.31
C ALA A 46 -12.26 -8.80 2.78
N ASP A 47 -12.57 -7.64 2.19
CA ASP A 47 -12.52 -7.45 0.74
C ASP A 47 -11.05 -7.28 0.29
N PRO A 48 -10.50 -8.21 -0.52
CA PRO A 48 -9.12 -8.15 -0.98
C PRO A 48 -8.87 -7.03 -2.00
N THR A 49 -9.92 -6.49 -2.61
CA THR A 49 -9.84 -5.45 -3.66
C THR A 49 -10.16 -4.06 -3.14
N ARG A 50 -10.54 -3.91 -1.88
CA ARG A 50 -10.90 -2.61 -1.31
C ARG A 50 -9.71 -1.65 -1.28
N VAL A 51 -9.90 -0.45 -1.83
CA VAL A 51 -8.92 0.65 -1.73
C VAL A 51 -9.27 1.54 -0.54
N VAL A 52 -8.28 1.85 0.30
CA VAL A 52 -8.44 2.75 1.45
C VAL A 52 -7.30 3.76 1.49
N ALA A 53 -7.63 5.05 1.54
CA ALA A 53 -6.65 6.11 1.77
C ALA A 53 -6.03 5.96 3.16
N VAL A 54 -4.71 6.08 3.25
CA VAL A 54 -3.98 6.02 4.52
C VAL A 54 -3.32 7.34 4.83
N ASN A 55 -3.34 7.72 6.11
CA ASN A 55 -2.64 8.92 6.55
C ASN A 55 -1.13 8.67 6.58
N ILE A 56 -0.34 9.65 6.14
CA ILE A 56 1.11 9.55 6.16
C ILE A 56 1.60 9.75 7.60
N ASN A 57 2.09 8.67 8.22
CA ASN A 57 2.56 8.65 9.60
C ASN A 57 3.87 7.84 9.72
N ARG A 58 4.32 7.61 10.97
CA ARG A 58 5.55 6.86 11.25
C ARG A 58 5.52 5.39 10.83
N ASP A 59 4.33 4.81 10.65
CA ASP A 59 4.18 3.40 10.28
C ASP A 59 4.65 3.15 8.83
N LEU A 60 4.72 4.20 8.00
CA LEU A 60 5.24 4.13 6.63
C LEU A 60 6.78 4.19 6.56
N LEU A 61 7.47 4.45 7.68
CA LEU A 61 8.93 4.50 7.70
C LEU A 61 9.50 3.13 7.35
N HIS A 62 10.49 3.10 6.45
CA HIS A 62 11.11 1.87 5.91
C HIS A 62 10.16 0.95 5.11
N THR A 63 8.98 1.44 4.73
CA THR A 63 8.07 0.69 3.84
C THR A 63 8.42 0.97 2.37
N VAL A 64 8.27 -0.06 1.53
CA VAL A 64 8.35 0.08 0.07
C VAL A 64 6.94 0.38 -0.46
N LEU A 65 6.81 1.47 -1.22
CA LEU A 65 5.55 1.86 -1.86
C LEU A 65 5.62 1.60 -3.36
N ALA A 66 4.52 1.10 -3.92
CA ALA A 66 4.32 1.05 -5.36
C ALA A 66 3.80 2.41 -5.86
N ILE A 67 4.24 2.82 -7.05
CA ILE A 67 3.74 4.01 -7.73
C ILE A 67 2.71 3.56 -8.76
N SER A 68 1.51 4.14 -8.70
CA SER A 68 0.44 3.88 -9.66
C SER A 68 0.44 4.89 -10.80
N PHE A 69 -0.06 4.48 -11.97
CA PHE A 69 -0.38 5.38 -13.09
C PHE A 69 -1.80 5.97 -13.00
N ALA A 70 -2.59 5.54 -12.00
CA ALA A 70 -3.92 6.07 -11.74
C ALA A 70 -3.88 7.58 -11.52
N LYS A 71 -4.81 8.30 -12.16
CA LYS A 71 -5.01 9.74 -11.93
C LYS A 71 -6.03 9.95 -10.82
N GLU A 72 -7.00 9.06 -10.73
CA GLU A 72 -8.05 9.09 -9.72
C GLU A 72 -8.01 7.85 -8.81
N PRO A 73 -8.50 7.93 -7.56
CA PRO A 73 -8.43 6.82 -6.60
C PRO A 73 -9.15 5.55 -7.07
N ASP A 74 -10.26 5.70 -7.79
CA ASP A 74 -11.05 4.57 -8.30
C ASP A 74 -10.33 3.82 -9.42
N GLU A 75 -9.32 4.44 -10.05
CA GLU A 75 -8.54 3.82 -11.12
C GLU A 75 -7.43 2.89 -10.58
N ILE A 76 -7.08 2.97 -9.28
CA ILE A 76 -5.97 2.23 -8.66
C ILE A 76 -6.06 0.72 -8.87
N ILE A 77 -7.29 0.19 -8.89
CA ILE A 77 -7.59 -1.24 -9.11
C ILE A 77 -8.32 -1.50 -10.43
N SER A 78 -8.53 -0.46 -11.24
CA SER A 78 -9.19 -0.59 -12.55
C SER A 78 -8.24 -1.24 -13.56
N ARG A 79 -8.81 -2.00 -14.49
CA ARG A 79 -8.08 -2.74 -15.53
C ARG A 79 -7.79 -1.89 -16.75
#